data_AF-A0A842TDE8-F1
#
_entry.id   AF-A0A842TDE8-F1
#
_cell.length_a   1.000
_cell.length_b   1.000
_cell.length_c   1.000
_cell.angle_alpha   90.00
_cell.angle_beta   90.00
_cell.angle_gamma   90.00
#
_symmetry.space_group_name_H-M   'P 1'
#
loop_
_entity.id
_entity.type
_entity.pdbx_description
1 polymer ?
#
loop_
_entity_poly.entity_id
_entity_poly.type
_entity_poly.pdbx_seq_one_letter_code
_entity_poly.pdbx_strand_id
1 'polypeptide(L)'
;MGDSMIKGNDEIIKNNKETYEIFDNKKRLINIVIIAVLAALAISLSYVFSALPNIEVMSFLIFISGFLYGTLVGTGVGFMAPLIYYGWNPYGPADIPTYLTCVICMAFFGIVGGLLKPNLKNKGNNNNSYNKSSNNGYNNSNGKILYSKWNILKFGIIGIALTLQFDFITNLIIAYMWYGGNILAPYLNPWTFIFLIIHIVSNTIIFALLTIPVYNSIRRVKKLNTF
;
A
#
# COMPACT_ATOMS: atom_id res chain seq x y z
N MET A 1 -4.45 51.76 27.53
CA MET A 1 -4.89 50.44 28.03
C MET A 1 -5.42 49.53 26.90
N GLY A 2 -6.09 50.05 25.87
CA GLY A 2 -6.52 49.26 24.69
C GLY A 2 -5.37 48.78 23.78
N ASP A 3 -4.42 49.65 23.42
CA ASP A 3 -3.32 49.29 22.50
C ASP A 3 -2.37 48.21 23.02
N SER A 4 -2.17 48.12 24.35
CA SER A 4 -1.35 47.08 24.97
C SER A 4 -2.04 45.71 24.95
N MET A 5 -3.38 45.67 25.01
CA MET A 5 -4.15 44.43 24.91
C MET A 5 -4.21 43.92 23.46
N ILE A 6 -4.29 44.82 22.47
CA ILE A 6 -4.31 44.46 21.05
C ILE A 6 -2.96 43.85 20.63
N LYS A 7 -1.84 44.50 20.99
CA LYS A 7 -0.49 43.95 20.73
C LYS A 7 -0.25 42.57 21.36
N GLY A 8 -0.74 42.37 22.59
CA GLY A 8 -0.64 41.06 23.27
C GLY A 8 -1.42 39.96 22.55
N ASN A 9 -2.61 40.27 22.01
CA ASN A 9 -3.40 39.31 21.23
C ASN A 9 -2.74 38.98 19.88
N ASP A 10 -2.14 39.96 19.20
CA ASP A 10 -1.48 39.74 17.91
C ASP A 10 -0.24 38.84 18.03
N GLU A 11 0.55 38.99 19.10
CA GLU A 11 1.70 38.12 19.39
C GLU A 11 1.27 36.68 19.72
N ILE A 12 0.19 36.50 20.48
CA ILE A 12 -0.36 35.17 20.78
C ILE A 12 -0.84 34.48 19.49
N ILE A 13 -1.54 35.20 18.61
CA ILE A 13 -2.00 34.65 17.32
C ILE A 13 -0.81 34.25 16.44
N LYS A 14 0.24 35.08 16.39
CA LYS A 14 1.45 34.80 15.63
C LYS A 14 2.19 33.55 16.16
N ASN A 15 2.42 33.48 17.46
CA ASN A 15 3.08 32.33 18.10
C ASN A 15 2.28 31.03 17.89
N ASN A 16 0.95 31.11 17.98
CA ASN A 16 0.09 29.96 17.69
C ASN A 16 0.22 29.51 16.23
N LYS A 17 0.19 30.44 15.26
CA LYS A 17 0.37 30.11 13.83
C LYS A 17 1.71 29.45 13.55
N GLU A 18 2.81 30.00 14.06
CA GLU A 18 4.15 29.41 13.91
C GLU A 18 4.21 28.00 14.50
N THR A 19 3.61 27.82 15.69
CA THR A 19 3.50 26.52 16.35
C THR A 19 2.74 25.52 15.45
N TYR A 20 1.59 25.90 14.90
CA TYR A 20 0.81 25.05 14.00
C TYR A 20 1.57 24.68 12.71
N GLU A 21 2.29 25.63 12.12
CA GLU A 21 3.09 25.38 10.91
C GLU A 21 4.23 24.39 11.19
N ILE A 22 4.95 24.54 12.32
CA ILE A 22 6.00 23.59 12.74
C ILE A 22 5.42 22.18 12.90
N PHE A 23 4.26 22.05 13.55
CA PHE A 23 3.60 20.76 13.72
C PHE A 23 3.15 20.14 12.39
N ASP A 24 2.58 20.92 11.48
CA ASP A 24 2.17 20.42 10.16
C ASP A 24 3.39 19.98 9.32
N ASN A 25 4.46 20.78 9.33
CA ASN A 25 5.72 20.46 8.65
C ASN A 25 6.34 19.17 9.19
N LYS A 26 6.42 19.00 10.52
CA LYS A 26 6.91 17.76 11.15
C LYS A 26 6.09 16.55 10.70
N LYS A 27 4.77 16.66 10.67
CA LYS A 27 3.86 15.59 10.23
C LYS A 27 4.05 15.23 8.76
N ARG A 28 4.21 16.23 7.88
CA ARG A 28 4.50 16.01 6.45
C ARG A 28 5.84 15.30 6.27
N LEU A 29 6.88 15.74 6.99
CA LEU A 29 8.21 15.14 6.95
C LEU A 29 8.17 13.65 7.32
N ILE A 30 7.51 13.30 8.43
CA ILE A 30 7.39 11.89 8.86
C ILE A 30 6.67 11.04 7.81
N ASN A 31 5.63 11.59 7.16
CA ASN A 31 4.95 10.86 6.09
C ASN A 31 5.89 10.58 4.92
N ILE A 32 6.65 11.58 4.47
CA ILE A 32 7.62 11.45 3.37
C ILE A 32 8.68 10.40 3.73
N VAL A 33 9.24 10.45 4.94
CA VAL A 33 10.24 9.48 5.41
C VAL A 33 9.68 8.06 5.40
N ILE A 34 8.47 7.83 5.92
CA ILE A 34 7.87 6.48 5.92
C ILE A 34 7.60 6.00 4.49
N ILE A 35 7.15 6.88 3.59
CA ILE A 35 6.93 6.54 2.18
C ILE A 35 8.26 6.12 1.53
N ALA A 36 9.33 6.86 1.75
CA ALA A 36 10.66 6.54 1.23
C ALA A 36 11.17 5.20 1.78
N VAL A 37 10.98 4.94 3.08
CA VAL A 37 11.33 3.65 3.72
C VAL A 37 10.52 2.50 3.14
N LEU A 38 9.22 2.67 2.91
CA LEU A 38 8.38 1.64 2.28
C LEU A 38 8.84 1.33 0.84
N ALA A 39 9.18 2.35 0.06
CA ALA A 39 9.69 2.18 -1.30
C ALA A 39 11.06 1.47 -1.31
N ALA A 40 11.97 1.88 -0.42
CA ALA A 40 13.28 1.25 -0.28
C ALA A 40 13.17 -0.22 0.18
N LEU A 41 12.26 -0.50 1.11
CA LEU A 41 11.95 -1.87 1.55
C LEU A 41 11.37 -2.70 0.40
N ALA A 42 10.49 -2.13 -0.43
CA ALA A 42 9.92 -2.82 -1.58
C ALA A 42 11.01 -3.28 -2.56
N ILE A 43 11.96 -2.39 -2.88
CA ILE A 43 13.10 -2.73 -3.75
C ILE A 43 14.01 -3.76 -3.07
N SER A 44 14.42 -3.51 -1.82
CA SER A 44 15.40 -4.34 -1.11
C SER A 44 14.88 -5.76 -0.87
N LEU A 45 13.64 -5.90 -0.43
CA LEU A 45 13.04 -7.21 -0.19
C LEU A 45 12.81 -7.96 -1.49
N SER A 46 12.60 -7.29 -2.61
CA SER A 46 12.52 -7.98 -3.91
C SER A 46 13.83 -8.66 -4.28
N TYR A 47 14.97 -8.00 -4.02
CA TYR A 47 16.27 -8.63 -4.20
C TYR A 47 16.53 -9.75 -3.19
N VAL A 48 16.14 -9.59 -1.92
CA VAL A 48 16.29 -10.64 -0.90
C VAL A 48 15.46 -11.88 -1.25
N PHE A 49 14.24 -11.68 -1.75
CA PHE A 49 13.32 -12.77 -2.09
C PHE A 49 13.52 -13.30 -3.52
N SER A 50 14.42 -12.73 -4.32
CA SER A 50 14.72 -13.19 -5.68
C SER A 50 15.20 -14.65 -5.75
N ALA A 51 15.76 -15.17 -4.64
CA ALA A 51 16.18 -16.57 -4.52
C ALA A 51 14.99 -17.53 -4.27
N LEU A 52 13.83 -17.02 -3.87
CA LEU A 52 12.63 -17.82 -3.61
C LEU A 52 11.71 -17.78 -4.84
N PRO A 53 11.15 -18.93 -5.25
CA PRO A 53 10.30 -18.97 -6.44
C PRO A 53 9.02 -18.15 -6.19
N ASN A 54 8.83 -17.05 -6.94
CA ASN A 54 7.61 -16.23 -6.98
C ASN A 54 7.00 -15.80 -5.63
N ILE A 55 7.82 -15.66 -4.57
CA ILE A 55 7.36 -15.05 -3.32
C ILE A 55 7.63 -13.55 -3.42
N GLU A 56 6.58 -12.76 -3.69
CA GLU A 56 6.74 -11.35 -4.02
C GLU A 56 6.20 -10.42 -2.92
N VAL A 57 7.11 -9.83 -2.13
CA VAL A 57 6.75 -8.88 -1.06
C VAL A 57 6.53 -7.45 -1.59
N MET A 58 7.01 -7.14 -2.80
CA MET A 58 6.90 -5.82 -3.41
C MET A 58 5.46 -5.37 -3.56
N SER A 59 4.63 -6.18 -4.21
CA SER A 59 3.21 -5.91 -4.44
C SER A 59 2.45 -5.52 -3.16
N PHE A 60 2.73 -6.21 -2.05
CA PHE A 60 2.17 -5.91 -0.73
C PHE A 60 2.64 -4.56 -0.19
N LEU A 61 3.92 -4.23 -0.31
CA LEU A 61 4.46 -2.95 0.17
C LEU A 61 3.97 -1.75 -0.66
N ILE A 62 3.76 -1.95 -1.96
CA ILE A 62 3.13 -0.95 -2.82
C ILE A 62 1.66 -0.77 -2.38
N PHE A 63 0.92 -1.87 -2.21
CA PHE A 63 -0.46 -1.82 -1.73
C PHE A 63 -0.57 -1.11 -0.38
N ILE A 64 0.28 -1.44 0.60
CA ILE A 64 0.21 -0.82 1.94
C ILE A 64 0.54 0.67 1.91
N SER A 65 1.43 1.10 1.00
CA SER A 65 1.73 2.52 0.81
C SER A 65 0.49 3.29 0.31
N GLY A 66 -0.26 2.73 -0.64
CA GLY A 66 -1.55 3.26 -1.06
C GLY A 66 -2.57 3.23 0.08
N PHE A 67 -2.69 2.10 0.78
CA PHE A 67 -3.65 1.91 1.87
C PHE A 67 -3.44 2.86 3.05
N LEU A 68 -2.21 3.30 3.30
CA LEU A 68 -1.87 4.27 4.34
C LEU A 68 -2.01 5.72 3.88
N TYR A 69 -1.54 6.05 2.67
CA TYR A 69 -1.32 7.42 2.24
C TYR A 69 -2.31 7.88 1.16
N GLY A 70 -2.90 6.96 0.41
CA GLY A 70 -3.90 7.20 -0.63
C GLY A 70 -3.36 6.84 -2.02
N THR A 71 -4.24 6.91 -3.02
CA THR A 71 -3.99 6.48 -4.40
C THR A 71 -2.74 7.12 -5.00
N LEU A 72 -2.60 8.45 -4.92
CA LEU A 72 -1.47 9.16 -5.54
C LEU A 72 -0.11 8.66 -5.05
N VAL A 73 0.03 8.46 -3.73
CA VAL A 73 1.26 7.96 -3.13
C VAL A 73 1.48 6.49 -3.51
N GLY A 74 0.44 5.66 -3.42
CA GLY A 74 0.52 4.24 -3.78
C GLY A 74 0.93 4.04 -5.23
N THR A 75 0.33 4.77 -6.16
CA THR A 75 0.69 4.75 -7.59
C THR A 75 2.12 5.20 -7.80
N GLY A 76 2.58 6.26 -7.13
CA GLY A 76 3.96 6.75 -7.24
C GLY A 76 4.98 5.70 -6.79
N VAL A 77 4.76 5.05 -5.64
CA VAL A 77 5.61 3.95 -5.17
C VAL A 77 5.53 2.76 -6.11
N GLY A 78 4.32 2.41 -6.58
CA GLY A 78 4.08 1.32 -7.51
C GLY A 78 4.61 1.54 -8.92
N PHE A 79 4.92 2.78 -9.29
CA PHE A 79 5.65 3.09 -10.51
C PHE A 79 7.16 3.01 -10.26
N MET A 80 7.67 3.66 -9.20
CA MET A 80 9.11 3.81 -8.98
C MET A 80 9.82 2.52 -8.53
N ALA A 81 9.24 1.75 -7.61
CA ALA A 81 9.87 0.54 -7.09
C ALA A 81 10.13 -0.52 -8.18
N PRO A 82 9.13 -0.92 -9.00
CA PRO A 82 9.38 -1.89 -10.08
C PRO A 82 10.22 -1.31 -11.22
N LEU A 83 10.14 0.00 -11.49
CA LEU A 83 11.00 0.65 -12.50
C LEU A 83 12.48 0.42 -12.16
N ILE A 84 12.85 0.60 -10.89
CA ILE A 84 14.22 0.36 -10.42
C ILE A 84 14.52 -1.14 -10.40
N TYR A 85 13.63 -1.96 -9.82
CA TYR A 85 13.90 -3.38 -9.63
C TYR A 85 14.04 -4.16 -10.94
N TYR A 86 13.11 -3.98 -11.89
CA TYR A 86 13.16 -4.71 -13.16
C TYR A 86 14.06 -4.06 -14.20
N GLY A 87 14.25 -2.73 -14.14
CA GLY A 87 15.12 -2.00 -15.06
C GLY A 87 16.61 -2.07 -14.71
N TRP A 88 16.93 -2.07 -13.42
CA TRP A 88 18.31 -2.10 -12.89
C TRP A 88 18.64 -3.41 -12.18
N ASN A 89 18.11 -4.52 -12.69
CA ASN A 89 18.34 -5.84 -12.14
C ASN A 89 19.77 -6.36 -12.46
N PRO A 90 20.60 -6.74 -11.47
CA PRO A 90 21.91 -7.35 -11.72
C PRO A 90 21.85 -8.65 -12.54
N TYR A 91 20.73 -9.35 -12.53
CA TYR A 91 20.50 -10.56 -13.35
C TYR A 91 20.16 -10.25 -14.82
N GLY A 92 20.11 -8.97 -15.19
CA GLY A 92 19.72 -8.49 -16.51
C GLY A 92 18.32 -7.89 -16.50
N PRO A 93 18.07 -6.85 -17.32
CA PRO A 93 16.76 -6.24 -17.41
C PRO A 93 15.74 -7.23 -17.99
N ALA A 94 14.51 -7.17 -17.50
CA ALA A 94 13.40 -7.89 -18.11
C ALA A 94 13.19 -7.40 -19.57
N ASP A 95 12.57 -8.24 -20.40
CA ASP A 95 12.18 -7.82 -21.75
C ASP A 95 11.27 -6.59 -21.69
N ILE A 96 11.45 -5.66 -22.62
CA ILE A 96 10.84 -4.32 -22.56
C ILE A 96 9.31 -4.37 -22.37
N PRO A 97 8.55 -5.21 -23.10
CA PRO A 97 7.11 -5.27 -22.92
C PRO A 97 6.71 -5.81 -21.54
N THR A 98 7.30 -6.91 -21.09
CA THR A 98 7.01 -7.47 -19.76
C THR A 98 7.39 -6.49 -18.65
N TYR A 99 8.54 -5.83 -18.79
CA TYR A 99 8.99 -4.80 -17.87
C TYR A 99 7.97 -3.68 -17.68
N LEU A 100 7.50 -3.08 -18.78
CA LEU A 100 6.50 -2.00 -18.73
C LEU A 100 5.17 -2.50 -18.16
N THR A 101 4.76 -3.71 -18.52
CA THR A 101 3.57 -4.36 -17.97
C THR A 101 3.68 -4.53 -16.46
N CYS A 102 4.83 -4.98 -15.95
CA CYS A 102 5.05 -5.10 -14.51
C CYS A 102 4.90 -3.74 -13.81
N VAL A 103 5.50 -2.67 -14.34
CA VAL A 103 5.38 -1.30 -13.78
C VAL A 103 3.92 -0.84 -13.75
N ILE A 104 3.17 -1.05 -14.83
CA ILE A 104 1.75 -0.66 -14.91
C ILE A 104 0.90 -1.46 -13.93
N CYS A 105 1.09 -2.79 -13.87
CA CYS A 105 0.33 -3.64 -12.95
C CYS A 105 0.65 -3.29 -11.50
N MET A 106 1.91 -3.05 -11.16
CA MET A 106 2.32 -2.64 -9.81
C MET A 106 1.73 -1.29 -9.39
N ALA A 107 1.67 -0.32 -10.30
CA ALA A 107 0.98 0.95 -10.04
C ALA A 107 -0.51 0.72 -9.68
N PHE A 108 -1.15 -0.29 -10.28
CA PHE A 108 -2.53 -0.68 -9.97
C PHE A 108 -2.70 -1.23 -8.55
N PHE A 109 -1.75 -2.02 -8.02
CA PHE A 109 -1.77 -2.43 -6.60
C PHE A 109 -1.82 -1.21 -5.66
N GLY A 110 -1.02 -0.19 -5.98
CA GLY A 110 -0.99 1.07 -5.24
C GLY A 110 -2.32 1.83 -5.30
N ILE A 111 -2.97 1.83 -6.47
CA ILE A 111 -4.29 2.43 -6.67
C ILE A 111 -5.32 1.74 -5.77
N VAL A 112 -5.39 0.41 -5.83
CA VAL A 112 -6.36 -0.38 -5.05
C VAL A 112 -6.15 -0.20 -3.55
N GLY A 113 -4.89 -0.18 -3.09
CA GLY A 113 -4.57 0.17 -1.71
C GLY A 113 -5.15 1.54 -1.34
N GLY A 114 -4.91 2.55 -2.17
CA GLY A 114 -5.43 3.90 -2.00
C GLY A 114 -6.95 4.00 -1.89
N LEU A 115 -7.66 3.29 -2.77
CA LEU A 115 -9.13 3.25 -2.79
C LEU A 115 -9.72 2.57 -1.55
N LEU A 116 -9.01 1.59 -1.00
CA LEU A 116 -9.45 0.86 0.19
C LEU A 116 -9.06 1.55 1.50
N LYS A 117 -8.33 2.67 1.45
CA LYS A 117 -7.90 3.44 2.62
C LYS A 117 -9.08 3.72 3.57
N PRO A 118 -8.99 3.37 4.86
CA PRO A 118 -10.07 3.62 5.80
C PRO A 118 -10.35 5.12 5.96
N ASN A 119 -11.58 5.54 5.66
CA ASN A 119 -12.03 6.91 5.88
C ASN A 119 -12.19 7.18 7.39
N LEU A 120 -11.25 7.92 7.97
CA LEU A 120 -11.30 8.38 9.36
C LEU A 120 -12.22 9.60 9.47
N LYS A 121 -13.51 9.45 9.17
CA LYS A 121 -14.48 10.51 9.48
C LYS A 121 -14.64 10.53 11.00
N ASN A 122 -14.14 11.61 11.61
CA ASN A 122 -14.20 11.88 13.04
C ASN A 122 -15.69 11.91 13.44
N LYS A 123 -16.19 10.86 14.09
CA LYS A 123 -17.56 10.79 14.60
C LYS A 123 -17.63 11.57 15.92
N GLY A 124 -17.35 12.87 15.85
CA GLY A 124 -17.69 13.83 16.90
C GLY A 124 -19.17 14.16 16.79
N ASN A 125 -19.89 14.03 17.91
CA ASN A 125 -21.32 14.26 18.09
C ASN A 125 -22.27 13.36 17.28
N ASN A 126 -22.69 12.26 17.90
CA ASN A 126 -24.09 11.82 17.77
C ASN A 126 -24.48 11.12 19.08
N ASN A 127 -25.03 11.90 20.01
CA ASN A 127 -25.70 11.46 21.24
C ASN A 127 -27.02 10.76 20.91
N ASN A 128 -26.99 9.65 20.17
CA ASN A 128 -28.14 8.77 20.00
C ASN A 128 -27.63 7.32 19.91
N SER A 129 -27.28 6.79 21.08
CA SER A 129 -27.07 5.37 21.32
C SER A 129 -28.42 4.68 21.52
N TYR A 130 -29.20 4.53 20.45
CA TYR A 130 -30.20 3.47 20.38
C TYR A 130 -30.27 2.97 18.94
N ASN A 131 -30.06 1.65 18.80
CA ASN A 131 -30.05 0.87 17.56
C ASN A 131 -28.83 1.02 16.63
N LYS A 132 -27.78 0.22 16.92
CA LYS A 132 -26.88 -0.28 15.87
C LYS A 132 -26.49 -1.73 16.10
N SER A 133 -27.48 -2.62 16.00
CA SER A 133 -27.25 -4.04 15.72
C SER A 133 -27.26 -4.22 14.21
N SER A 134 -26.07 -4.49 13.64
CA SER A 134 -25.81 -5.27 12.41
C SER A 134 -24.48 -4.82 11.79
N ASN A 135 -23.46 -5.64 12.07
CA ASN A 135 -22.33 -6.04 11.23
C ASN A 135 -21.84 -5.09 10.12
N ASN A 136 -20.82 -4.30 10.46
CA ASN A 136 -19.56 -4.23 9.71
C ASN A 136 -18.55 -3.44 10.54
N GLY A 137 -17.91 -4.16 11.47
CA GLY A 137 -16.95 -3.63 12.44
C GLY A 137 -15.64 -3.21 11.78
N TYR A 138 -15.66 -2.08 11.10
CA TYR A 138 -14.50 -1.59 10.37
C TYR A 138 -13.66 -0.54 11.11
N ASN A 139 -14.15 0.03 12.21
CA ASN A 139 -13.40 1.07 12.92
C ASN A 139 -13.75 1.07 14.41
N ASN A 140 -12.78 0.70 15.26
CA ASN A 140 -12.81 1.12 16.66
C ASN A 140 -12.55 2.65 16.69
N SER A 141 -13.06 3.38 17.68
CA SER A 141 -12.97 4.85 17.85
C SER A 141 -11.55 5.44 17.75
N ASN A 142 -10.53 4.58 17.81
CA ASN A 142 -9.11 4.91 17.64
C ASN A 142 -8.57 4.77 16.19
N GLY A 143 -9.43 4.38 15.23
CA GLY A 143 -9.17 4.13 13.80
C GLY A 143 -8.18 2.99 13.48
N LYS A 144 -7.82 2.16 14.47
CA LYS A 144 -7.09 0.92 14.20
C LYS A 144 -7.98 -0.08 13.48
N ILE A 145 -7.39 -0.92 12.64
CA ILE A 145 -8.07 -2.07 12.06
C ILE A 145 -8.02 -3.20 13.07
N LEU A 146 -9.17 -3.76 13.41
CA LEU A 146 -9.26 -4.87 14.36
C LEU A 146 -8.83 -6.18 13.70
N TYR A 147 -8.15 -7.03 14.46
CA TYR A 147 -7.93 -8.42 14.07
C TYR A 147 -9.28 -9.14 14.15
N SER A 148 -9.82 -9.47 12.98
CA SER A 148 -11.06 -10.22 12.82
C SER A 148 -10.89 -11.17 11.66
N LYS A 149 -11.46 -12.37 11.77
CA LYS A 149 -11.45 -13.39 10.70
C LYS A 149 -11.93 -12.79 9.37
N TRP A 150 -12.94 -11.92 9.41
CA TRP A 150 -13.48 -11.24 8.24
C TRP A 150 -12.50 -10.26 7.60
N ASN A 151 -11.71 -9.53 8.40
CA ASN A 151 -10.71 -8.59 7.88
C ASN A 151 -9.54 -9.34 7.24
N ILE A 152 -9.07 -10.40 7.90
CA ILE A 152 -8.02 -11.29 7.37
C ILE A 152 -8.47 -11.90 6.05
N LEU A 153 -9.69 -12.46 6.00
CA LEU A 153 -10.26 -13.05 4.81
C LEU A 153 -10.40 -12.03 3.68
N LYS A 154 -10.90 -10.83 3.96
CA LYS A 154 -11.01 -9.77 2.95
C LYS A 154 -9.67 -9.41 2.34
N PHE A 155 -8.63 -9.21 3.17
CA PHE A 155 -7.31 -8.89 2.64
C PHE A 155 -6.70 -10.05 1.85
N GLY A 156 -6.94 -11.29 2.27
CA GLY A 156 -6.59 -12.48 1.48
C GLY A 156 -7.26 -12.49 0.10
N ILE A 157 -8.58 -12.23 0.03
CA ILE A 157 -9.32 -12.14 -1.24
C ILE A 157 -8.79 -11.02 -2.13
N ILE A 158 -8.45 -9.87 -1.55
CA ILE A 158 -7.81 -8.76 -2.29
C ILE A 158 -6.46 -9.20 -2.84
N GLY A 159 -5.65 -9.90 -2.04
CA GLY A 159 -4.37 -10.47 -2.47
C GLY A 159 -4.54 -11.43 -3.65
N ILE A 160 -5.50 -12.36 -3.57
CA ILE A 160 -5.84 -13.27 -4.67
C ILE A 160 -6.21 -12.48 -5.93
N ALA A 161 -7.15 -11.55 -5.82
CA ALA A 161 -7.67 -10.81 -6.96
C ALA A 161 -6.58 -10.00 -7.68
N LEU A 162 -5.75 -9.29 -6.92
CA LEU A 162 -4.66 -8.49 -7.49
C LEU A 162 -3.56 -9.37 -8.10
N THR A 163 -3.24 -10.50 -7.46
CA THR A 163 -2.22 -11.43 -7.98
C THR A 163 -2.71 -12.11 -9.25
N LEU A 164 -3.97 -12.54 -9.30
CA LEU A 164 -4.58 -13.09 -10.52
C LEU A 164 -4.59 -12.08 -11.67
N GLN A 165 -4.89 -10.81 -11.38
CA GLN A 165 -4.81 -9.76 -12.40
C GLN A 165 -3.38 -9.62 -12.94
N PHE A 166 -2.38 -9.57 -12.05
CA PHE A 166 -0.98 -9.46 -12.43
C PHE A 166 -0.54 -10.65 -13.30
N ASP A 167 -0.79 -11.87 -12.82
CA ASP A 167 -0.41 -13.10 -13.49
C ASP A 167 -1.13 -13.26 -14.83
N PHE A 168 -2.41 -12.89 -14.91
CA PHE A 168 -3.17 -12.94 -16.15
C PHE A 168 -2.58 -12.01 -17.22
N ILE A 169 -2.32 -10.75 -16.87
CA ILE A 169 -1.80 -9.75 -17.81
C ILE A 169 -0.37 -10.12 -18.24
N THR A 170 0.49 -10.48 -17.30
CA THR A 170 1.88 -10.86 -17.61
C THR A 170 1.94 -12.12 -18.48
N ASN A 171 1.13 -13.14 -18.19
CA ASN A 171 1.05 -14.33 -19.03
C ASN A 171 0.51 -14.05 -20.44
N LEU A 172 -0.40 -13.09 -20.61
CA LEU A 172 -0.86 -12.66 -21.94
C LEU A 172 0.27 -12.04 -22.77
N ILE A 173 1.10 -11.20 -22.14
CA ILE A 173 2.27 -10.61 -22.81
C ILE A 173 3.29 -11.69 -23.17
N ILE A 174 3.56 -12.62 -22.25
CA ILE A 174 4.45 -13.75 -22.52
C ILE A 174 3.91 -14.64 -23.65
N ALA A 175 2.59 -14.92 -23.69
CA ALA A 175 1.96 -15.67 -24.77
C ALA A 175 2.21 -15.02 -26.14
N TYR A 176 2.03 -13.70 -26.20
CA TYR A 176 2.24 -12.93 -27.43
C TYR A 176 3.71 -12.96 -27.87
N MET A 177 4.64 -12.75 -26.95
CA MET A 177 6.06 -12.62 -27.26
C MET A 177 6.77 -13.95 -27.56
N TRP A 178 6.48 -14.98 -26.75
CA TRP A 178 7.27 -16.21 -26.73
C TRP A 178 6.55 -17.42 -27.34
N TYR A 179 5.22 -17.36 -27.44
CA TYR A 179 4.39 -18.47 -27.92
C TYR A 179 3.56 -18.10 -29.16
N GLY A 180 3.96 -17.05 -29.88
CA GLY A 180 3.33 -16.64 -31.15
C GLY A 180 1.84 -16.26 -31.00
N GLY A 181 1.42 -15.79 -29.83
CA GLY A 181 0.04 -15.43 -29.56
C GLY A 181 -0.85 -16.59 -29.09
N ASN A 182 -0.31 -17.79 -28.89
CA ASN A 182 -1.07 -18.87 -28.28
C ASN A 182 -1.25 -18.63 -26.77
N ILE A 183 -2.41 -18.06 -26.42
CA ILE A 183 -2.76 -17.68 -25.04
C ILE A 183 -2.74 -18.88 -24.08
N LEU A 184 -3.03 -20.11 -24.56
CA LEU A 184 -3.05 -21.30 -23.71
C LEU A 184 -1.65 -21.84 -23.42
N ALA A 185 -0.66 -21.56 -24.28
CA ALA A 185 0.66 -22.18 -24.19
C ALA A 185 1.42 -21.86 -22.88
N PRO A 186 1.42 -20.61 -22.35
CA PRO A 186 2.02 -20.35 -21.04
C PRO A 186 1.35 -21.11 -19.90
N TYR A 187 0.02 -21.27 -19.92
CA TYR A 187 -0.71 -21.95 -18.84
C TYR A 187 -0.57 -23.47 -18.88
N LEU A 188 -0.34 -24.04 -20.07
CA LEU A 188 -0.07 -25.46 -20.25
C LEU A 188 1.39 -25.83 -19.92
N ASN A 189 2.28 -24.83 -19.81
CA ASN A 189 3.65 -25.06 -19.38
C ASN A 189 3.68 -25.41 -17.87
N PRO A 190 4.13 -26.63 -17.47
CA PRO A 190 4.12 -27.06 -16.07
C PRO A 190 4.87 -26.13 -15.13
N TRP A 191 5.95 -25.50 -15.61
CA TRP A 191 6.75 -24.56 -14.83
C TRP A 191 5.97 -23.27 -14.54
N THR A 192 5.36 -22.65 -15.55
CA THR A 192 4.54 -21.45 -15.35
C THR A 192 3.37 -21.72 -14.41
N PHE A 193 2.75 -22.89 -14.53
CA PHE A 193 1.63 -23.28 -13.68
C PHE A 193 2.04 -23.38 -12.20
N ILE A 194 3.19 -23.97 -11.89
CA ILE A 194 3.66 -24.07 -10.50
C ILE A 194 4.03 -22.69 -9.93
N PHE A 195 4.66 -21.84 -10.74
CA PHE A 195 4.99 -20.46 -10.37
C PHE A 195 3.75 -19.61 -10.08
N LEU A 196 2.70 -19.78 -10.88
CA LEU A 196 1.40 -19.13 -10.67
C LEU A 196 0.75 -19.57 -9.35
N ILE A 197 0.75 -20.87 -9.06
CA ILE A 197 0.19 -21.37 -7.79
C ILE A 197 0.97 -20.82 -6.60
N ILE A 198 2.30 -20.86 -6.65
CA ILE A 198 3.14 -20.34 -5.58
C ILE A 198 2.87 -18.85 -5.36
N HIS A 199 2.80 -18.06 -6.45
CA HIS A 199 2.55 -16.62 -6.37
C HIS A 199 1.20 -16.30 -5.73
N ILE A 200 0.13 -16.96 -6.17
CA ILE A 200 -1.21 -16.76 -5.62
C ILE A 200 -1.23 -17.13 -4.14
N VAL A 201 -0.70 -18.30 -3.76
CA VAL A 201 -0.72 -18.76 -2.37
C VAL A 201 0.12 -17.85 -1.48
N SER A 202 1.34 -17.48 -1.89
CA SER A 202 2.22 -16.61 -1.10
C SER A 202 1.60 -15.23 -0.90
N ASN A 203 1.11 -14.59 -1.96
CA ASN A 203 0.53 -13.25 -1.87
C ASN A 203 -0.78 -13.25 -1.08
N THR A 204 -1.59 -14.31 -1.19
CA THR A 204 -2.79 -14.46 -0.36
C THR A 204 -2.44 -14.45 1.12
N ILE A 205 -1.43 -15.23 1.52
CA ILE A 205 -0.98 -15.33 2.91
C ILE A 205 -0.40 -13.99 3.37
N ILE A 206 0.46 -13.37 2.56
CA ILE A 206 1.08 -12.07 2.83
C ILE A 206 0.00 -11.01 3.07
N PHE A 207 -0.97 -10.86 2.16
CA PHE A 207 -2.01 -9.85 2.30
C PHE A 207 -2.93 -10.14 3.49
N ALA A 208 -3.36 -11.38 3.68
CA ALA A 208 -4.23 -11.78 4.78
C ALA A 208 -3.59 -11.50 6.16
N LEU A 209 -2.32 -11.86 6.33
CA LEU A 209 -1.66 -11.81 7.63
C LEU A 209 -0.94 -10.49 7.91
N LEU A 210 -0.32 -9.86 6.91
CA LEU A 210 0.55 -8.70 7.14
C LEU A 210 -0.17 -7.35 7.07
N THR A 211 -1.30 -7.24 6.34
CA THR A 211 -1.97 -5.94 6.15
C THR A 211 -2.35 -5.27 7.49
N ILE A 212 -2.98 -6.03 8.39
CA ILE A 212 -3.45 -5.52 9.69
C ILE A 212 -2.28 -5.11 10.62
N PRO A 213 -1.28 -5.97 10.91
CA PRO A 213 -0.17 -5.60 11.78
C PRO A 213 0.65 -4.45 11.24
N VAL A 214 0.97 -4.46 9.94
CA VAL A 214 1.79 -3.41 9.32
C VAL A 214 1.04 -2.06 9.35
N TYR A 215 -0.23 -2.04 8.95
CA TYR A 215 -1.06 -0.83 9.01
C TYR A 215 -1.12 -0.25 10.43
N ASN A 216 -1.43 -1.09 11.42
CA ASN A 216 -1.58 -0.66 12.80
C ASN A 216 -0.25 -0.19 13.42
N SER A 217 0.87 -0.81 13.05
CA SER A 217 2.21 -0.45 13.53
C SER A 217 2.66 0.90 12.99
N ILE A 218 2.55 1.12 11.68
CA ILE A 218 2.92 2.40 11.05
C ILE A 218 2.02 3.53 11.58
N ARG A 219 0.72 3.26 11.73
CA ARG A 219 -0.22 4.22 12.31
C ARG A 219 0.15 4.59 13.76
N ARG A 220 0.64 3.64 14.56
CA ARG A 220 1.10 3.91 15.93
C ARG A 220 2.27 4.88 15.93
N VAL A 221 3.27 4.66 15.07
CA VAL A 221 4.43 5.57 14.91
C VAL A 221 3.96 6.97 14.50
N LYS A 222 3.03 7.08 13.56
CA LYS A 222 2.47 8.37 13.13
C LYS A 222 1.77 9.12 14.27
N LYS A 223 1.02 8.41 15.14
CA LYS A 223 0.30 9.03 16.27
C LYS A 223 1.26 9.48 17.38
N LEU A 224 2.33 8.73 17.64
CA LEU A 224 3.32 9.09 18.67
C LEU A 224 4.10 10.36 18.31
N ASN A 225 4.29 10.63 17.02
CA ASN A 225 5.07 11.79 16.57
C ASN A 225 4.23 13.07 16.35
N THR A 226 2.92 13.01 16.61
CA THR A 226 1.99 14.16 16.56
C THR A 226 1.71 14.80 17.91
N PHE A 227 2.55 14.52 18.92
CA PHE A 227 2.57 15.22 20.21
C PHE A 227 3.75 16.19 20.27
#